data_AF-A0A2G2BCY5-F1
#
_entry.id   AF-A0A2G2BCY5-F1
#
_cell.length_a   1.000
_cell.length_b   1.000
_cell.length_c   1.000
_cell.angle_alpha   90.00
_cell.angle_beta   90.00
_cell.angle_gamma   90.00
#
_symmetry.space_group_name_H-M   'P 1'
#
loop_
_entity.id
_entity.type
_entity.pdbx_description
1 polymer ?
#
loop_
_entity_poly.entity_id
_entity_poly.type
_entity_poly.pdbx_seq_one_letter_code
_entity_poly.pdbx_strand_id
1 'polypeptide(L)'
;MIGGDVQVPFVDESQPTSLECYERIYGFRNREYIASGYSGTGNLAMRPAAYINVGPFAGIELAEDRDWGLRAKGLGITTHYVADMIVYHPARQNFLEMQQKWDRHIAHEFSNVGSYKDRIKWVSRAIAVGLSPLGEIPKVLNSDRVTGVKQRRLAFACLTRIRLYRFRKMVAVLVRGNGHALSGAWNRE
;
A
#
# COMPACT_ATOMS: atom_id res chain seq x y z
N MET A 1 1.81 -20.09 12.66
CA MET A 1 2.06 -18.71 13.14
C MET A 1 0.74 -17.98 13.17
N ILE A 2 0.68 -16.82 13.79
CA ILE A 2 -0.55 -16.02 13.85
C ILE A 2 -0.26 -14.59 13.40
N GLY A 3 -1.25 -13.97 12.78
CA GLY A 3 -1.24 -12.54 12.49
C GLY A 3 -2.65 -11.98 12.65
N GLY A 4 -2.74 -10.66 12.79
CA GLY A 4 -3.97 -10.01 13.19
C GLY A 4 -4.40 -8.86 12.29
N ASP A 5 -5.38 -8.09 12.73
CA ASP A 5 -5.81 -6.89 12.00
C ASP A 5 -4.91 -5.69 12.27
N VAL A 6 -4.79 -4.80 11.29
CA VAL A 6 -4.16 -3.49 11.48
C VAL A 6 -5.21 -2.43 11.19
N GLN A 7 -5.47 -1.60 12.19
CA GLN A 7 -6.52 -0.59 12.16
C GLN A 7 -5.93 0.81 12.27
N VAL A 8 -6.61 1.76 11.64
CA VAL A 8 -6.25 3.18 11.68
C VAL A 8 -7.31 3.91 12.50
N PRO A 9 -7.05 4.23 13.78
CA PRO A 9 -8.03 4.94 14.60
C PRO A 9 -8.22 6.36 14.07
N PHE A 10 -9.39 6.95 14.34
CA PHE A 10 -9.58 8.39 14.17
C PHE A 10 -8.94 9.10 15.36
N VAL A 11 -8.30 10.25 15.11
CA VAL A 11 -7.85 11.15 16.17
C VAL A 11 -9.05 11.84 16.82
N ASP A 12 -10.01 12.29 16.00
CA ASP A 12 -11.31 12.83 16.43
C ASP A 12 -12.42 12.23 15.55
N GLU A 13 -13.28 11.39 16.14
CA GLU A 13 -14.39 10.75 15.43
C GLU A 13 -15.46 11.73 14.92
N SER A 14 -15.58 12.91 15.53
CA SER A 14 -16.53 13.94 15.11
C SER A 14 -16.02 14.71 13.88
N GLN A 15 -14.70 14.83 13.74
CA GLN A 15 -14.01 15.52 12.66
C GLN A 15 -12.99 14.61 11.94
N PRO A 16 -13.44 13.49 11.33
CA PRO A 16 -12.54 12.60 10.64
C PRO A 16 -11.96 13.29 9.39
N THR A 17 -10.66 13.10 9.18
CA THR A 17 -9.97 13.58 7.99
C THR A 17 -10.18 12.63 6.81
N SER A 18 -9.96 13.16 5.61
CA SER A 18 -10.02 12.34 4.38
C SER A 18 -8.94 11.26 4.31
N LEU A 19 -7.77 11.49 4.92
CA LEU A 19 -6.68 10.51 5.00
C LEU A 19 -7.01 9.38 5.96
N GLU A 20 -7.54 9.67 7.16
CA GLU A 20 -7.98 8.62 8.08
C GLU A 20 -9.05 7.74 7.44
N CYS A 21 -10.08 8.35 6.84
CA CYS A 21 -11.14 7.60 6.15
C CYS A 21 -10.59 6.72 5.02
N TYR A 22 -9.61 7.21 4.27
CA TYR A 22 -8.95 6.45 3.21
C TYR A 22 -8.08 5.32 3.77
N GLU A 23 -7.21 5.60 4.74
CA GLU A 23 -6.26 4.63 5.29
C GLU A 23 -6.95 3.54 6.10
N ARG A 24 -8.12 3.80 6.70
CA ARG A 24 -8.95 2.76 7.32
C ARG A 24 -9.37 1.66 6.34
N ILE A 25 -9.67 2.03 5.09
CA ILE A 25 -10.09 1.09 4.03
C ILE A 25 -8.90 0.48 3.29
N TYR A 26 -7.88 1.30 2.99
CA TYR A 26 -6.81 0.94 2.04
C TYR A 26 -5.41 0.86 2.65
N GLY A 27 -5.20 1.42 3.84
CA GLY A 27 -3.89 1.54 4.47
C GLY A 27 -3.29 0.19 4.81
N PHE A 28 -4.09 -0.69 5.40
CA PHE A 28 -3.66 -2.02 5.82
C PHE A 28 -4.71 -3.08 5.51
N ARG A 29 -4.30 -4.09 4.75
CA ARG A 29 -5.15 -5.22 4.32
C ARG A 29 -4.58 -6.52 4.84
N ASN A 30 -4.21 -6.54 6.12
CA ASN A 30 -3.45 -7.66 6.70
C ASN A 30 -4.22 -8.98 6.65
N ARG A 31 -5.56 -8.94 6.74
CA ARG A 31 -6.41 -10.10 6.50
C ARG A 31 -6.22 -10.71 5.10
N GLU A 32 -6.14 -9.87 4.06
CA GLU A 32 -5.89 -10.31 2.67
C GLU A 32 -4.46 -10.87 2.51
N TYR A 33 -3.48 -10.26 3.19
CA TYR A 33 -2.09 -10.74 3.20
C TYR A 33 -2.00 -12.12 3.83
N ILE A 34 -2.64 -12.32 4.98
CA ILE A 34 -2.65 -13.60 5.71
C ILE A 34 -3.31 -14.68 4.88
N ALA A 35 -4.43 -14.36 4.22
CA ALA A 35 -5.06 -15.26 3.25
C ALA A 35 -4.12 -15.62 2.08
N SER A 36 -3.22 -14.72 1.70
CA SER A 36 -2.19 -14.96 0.68
C SER A 36 -0.98 -15.75 1.19
N GLY A 37 -0.87 -15.95 2.51
CA GLY A 37 0.17 -16.77 3.15
C GLY A 37 1.19 -16.02 4.00
N TYR A 38 1.05 -14.71 4.19
CA TYR A 38 2.02 -13.90 4.96
C TYR A 38 1.32 -12.84 5.81
N SER A 39 1.96 -12.33 6.85
CA SER A 39 1.45 -11.19 7.62
C SER A 39 2.48 -10.06 7.57
N GLY A 40 2.02 -8.82 7.64
CA GLY A 40 2.92 -7.70 7.95
C GLY A 40 3.60 -7.95 9.29
N THR A 41 4.91 -7.71 9.38
CA THR A 41 5.70 -7.98 10.60
C THR A 41 5.22 -7.18 11.81
N GLY A 42 4.65 -5.99 11.58
CA GLY A 42 4.03 -5.17 12.61
C GLY A 42 2.83 -5.81 13.33
N ASN A 43 2.26 -6.89 12.79
CA ASN A 43 1.24 -7.70 13.48
C ASN A 43 1.38 -9.20 13.16
N LEU A 44 2.56 -9.76 13.46
CA LEU A 44 2.92 -11.16 13.28
C LEU A 44 3.48 -11.73 14.59
N ALA A 45 3.00 -12.89 15.01
CA ALA A 45 3.60 -13.66 16.09
C ALA A 45 3.88 -15.10 15.65
N MET A 46 5.04 -15.60 16.05
CA MET A 46 5.54 -16.91 15.66
C MET A 46 6.28 -17.57 16.81
N ARG A 47 6.36 -18.91 16.79
CA ARG A 47 7.22 -19.64 17.72
C ARG A 47 8.68 -19.48 17.29
N PRO A 48 9.65 -19.48 18.21
CA PRO A 48 11.08 -19.42 17.87
C PRO A 48 11.51 -20.50 16.86
N ALA A 49 10.96 -21.70 16.97
CA ALA A 49 11.22 -22.79 16.03
C ALA A 49 10.85 -22.45 14.57
N ALA A 50 9.78 -21.66 14.35
CA ALA A 50 9.42 -21.21 13.01
C ALA A 50 10.47 -20.26 12.44
N TYR A 51 10.96 -19.32 13.26
CA TYR A 51 12.04 -18.41 12.86
C TYR A 51 13.33 -19.15 12.53
N ILE A 52 13.74 -20.09 13.39
CA ILE A 52 14.95 -20.91 13.18
C ILE A 52 14.84 -21.74 11.89
N ASN A 53 13.67 -22.34 11.62
CA ASN A 53 13.47 -23.18 10.44
C ASN A 53 13.41 -22.37 9.14
N VAL A 54 12.76 -21.21 9.15
CA VAL A 54 12.60 -20.35 7.96
C VAL A 54 13.88 -19.56 7.66
N GLY A 55 14.62 -19.17 8.70
CA GLY A 55 15.77 -18.28 8.62
C GLY A 55 15.38 -16.79 8.74
N PRO A 56 16.36 -15.88 8.63
CA PRO A 56 16.16 -14.44 8.85
C PRO A 56 15.26 -13.79 7.78
N PHE A 57 14.82 -12.57 8.07
CA PHE A 57 14.19 -11.68 7.09
C PHE A 57 15.21 -11.20 6.06
N ALA A 58 14.77 -10.97 4.82
CA ALA A 58 15.63 -10.63 3.70
C ALA A 58 16.13 -9.17 3.72
N GLY A 59 15.60 -8.33 4.63
CA GLY A 59 15.97 -6.94 4.78
C GLY A 59 15.17 -5.97 3.88
N ILE A 60 15.45 -4.68 4.06
CA ILE A 60 14.65 -3.55 3.56
C ILE A 60 14.57 -3.41 2.03
N GLU A 61 15.50 -4.01 1.31
CA GLU A 61 15.55 -3.97 -0.17
C GLU A 61 14.47 -4.85 -0.81
N LEU A 62 13.87 -5.74 -0.03
CA LEU A 62 12.81 -6.63 -0.45
C LEU A 62 11.55 -6.36 0.36
N ALA A 63 10.40 -6.81 -0.17
CA ALA A 63 9.17 -6.89 0.62
C ALA A 63 9.30 -8.03 1.65
N GLU A 64 10.12 -7.83 2.68
CA GLU A 64 10.61 -8.87 3.59
C GLU A 64 9.48 -9.65 4.28
N ASP A 65 8.40 -8.96 4.67
CA ASP A 65 7.20 -9.59 5.24
C ASP A 65 6.61 -10.66 4.31
N ARG A 66 6.53 -10.32 3.02
CA ARG A 66 5.97 -11.19 1.99
C ARG A 66 6.95 -12.30 1.64
N ASP A 67 8.23 -11.98 1.46
CA ASP A 67 9.28 -12.98 1.21
C ASP A 67 9.29 -14.03 2.31
N TRP A 68 9.44 -13.59 3.56
CA TRP A 68 9.58 -14.45 4.72
C TRP A 68 8.33 -15.31 4.93
N GLY A 69 7.14 -14.72 4.84
CA GLY A 69 5.89 -15.46 4.99
C GLY A 69 5.67 -16.49 3.89
N LEU A 70 6.08 -16.20 2.64
CA LEU A 70 5.99 -17.18 1.55
C LEU A 70 7.00 -18.33 1.70
N ARG A 71 8.22 -18.06 2.21
CA ARG A 71 9.17 -19.12 2.58
C ARG A 71 8.61 -20.00 3.70
N ALA A 72 8.03 -19.39 4.74
CA ALA A 72 7.37 -20.12 5.82
C ALA A 72 6.24 -21.02 5.29
N LYS A 73 5.39 -20.49 4.41
CA LYS A 73 4.35 -21.28 3.73
C LYS A 73 4.93 -22.42 2.91
N GLY A 74 6.04 -22.21 2.22
CA GLY A 74 6.78 -23.25 1.48
C GLY A 74 7.27 -24.40 2.35
N LEU A 75 7.53 -24.14 3.64
CA LEU A 75 7.87 -25.16 4.65
C LEU A 75 6.64 -25.75 5.37
N GLY A 76 5.43 -25.48 4.88
CA GLY A 76 4.18 -25.94 5.50
C GLY A 76 3.76 -25.16 6.74
N ILE A 77 4.46 -24.07 7.09
CA ILE A 77 4.10 -23.23 8.24
C ILE A 77 3.01 -22.24 7.81
N THR A 78 1.79 -22.49 8.26
CA THR A 78 0.64 -21.64 7.94
C THR A 78 0.53 -20.45 8.89
N THR A 79 0.16 -19.29 8.35
CA THR A 79 -0.20 -18.08 9.13
C THR A 79 -1.71 -18.05 9.31
N HIS A 80 -2.17 -18.12 10.55
CA HIS A 80 -3.59 -18.05 10.89
C HIS A 80 -3.99 -16.63 11.27
N TYR A 81 -5.13 -16.17 10.77
CA TYR A 81 -5.69 -14.88 11.15
C TYR A 81 -6.37 -14.98 12.51
N VAL A 82 -6.03 -14.07 13.43
CA VAL A 82 -6.66 -13.93 14.75
C VAL A 82 -7.33 -12.57 14.82
N ALA A 83 -8.66 -12.55 14.89
CA ALA A 83 -9.45 -11.32 14.83
C ALA A 83 -9.16 -10.37 16.01
N ASP A 84 -8.92 -10.93 17.19
CA ASP A 84 -8.68 -10.18 18.42
C ASP A 84 -7.25 -9.61 18.51
N MET A 85 -6.35 -10.05 17.63
CA MET A 85 -4.98 -9.54 17.56
C MET A 85 -4.99 -8.25 16.74
N ILE A 86 -5.12 -7.09 17.40
CA ILE A 86 -5.26 -5.79 16.72
C ILE A 86 -4.09 -4.89 17.04
N VAL A 87 -3.49 -4.31 16.00
CA VAL A 87 -2.49 -3.24 16.11
C VAL A 87 -3.04 -1.96 15.51
N TYR A 88 -2.85 -0.85 16.21
CA TYR A 88 -3.28 0.47 15.77
C TYR A 88 -2.10 1.23 15.15
N HIS A 89 -2.30 1.70 13.91
CA HIS A 89 -1.34 2.52 13.21
C HIS A 89 -1.92 3.92 12.99
N PRO A 90 -1.20 5.01 13.35
CA PRO A 90 -1.70 6.36 13.14
C PRO A 90 -1.88 6.64 11.64
N ALA A 91 -2.91 7.38 11.26
CA ALA A 91 -3.01 7.81 9.87
C ALA A 91 -1.87 8.77 9.52
N ARG A 92 -1.50 8.83 8.24
CA ARG A 92 -0.63 9.92 7.74
C ARG A 92 -1.23 11.28 8.07
N GLN A 93 -0.38 12.20 8.52
CA GLN A 93 -0.80 13.51 9.01
C GLN A 93 -1.19 14.46 7.88
N ASN A 94 -0.54 14.30 6.72
CA ASN A 94 -0.72 15.19 5.60
C ASN A 94 -0.64 14.45 4.26
N PHE A 95 -1.14 15.12 3.23
CA PHE A 95 -1.15 14.56 1.87
C PHE A 95 0.25 14.49 1.26
N LEU A 96 1.20 15.32 1.73
CA LEU A 96 2.57 15.35 1.21
C LEU A 96 3.31 14.04 1.49
N GLU A 97 3.16 13.45 2.67
CA GLU A 97 3.69 12.12 2.99
C GLU A 97 3.18 11.03 2.04
N MET A 98 1.89 11.12 1.67
CA MET A 98 1.29 10.21 0.69
C MET A 98 1.86 10.43 -0.71
N GLN A 99 2.08 11.69 -1.10
CA GLN A 99 2.70 12.05 -2.37
C GLN A 99 4.13 11.54 -2.47
N GLN A 100 4.96 11.79 -1.46
CA GLN A 100 6.35 11.31 -1.39
C GLN A 100 6.44 9.79 -1.50
N LYS A 101 5.54 9.07 -0.81
CA LYS A 101 5.44 7.61 -0.94
C LYS A 101 5.17 7.21 -2.40
N TRP A 102 4.15 7.80 -3.03
CA TRP A 102 3.80 7.45 -4.40
C TRP A 102 4.86 7.87 -5.41
N ASP A 103 5.55 8.99 -5.19
CA ASP A 103 6.66 9.44 -6.04
C ASP A 103 7.80 8.42 -6.05
N ARG A 104 8.20 7.89 -4.89
CA ARG A 104 9.20 6.81 -4.81
C ARG A 104 8.74 5.56 -5.56
N HIS A 105 7.50 5.12 -5.34
CA HIS A 105 6.97 3.94 -6.04
C HIS A 105 6.90 4.15 -7.56
N ILE A 106 6.43 5.29 -8.03
CA ILE A 106 6.31 5.59 -9.45
C ILE A 106 7.70 5.64 -10.10
N ALA A 107 8.68 6.28 -9.44
CA ALA A 107 10.05 6.33 -9.95
C ALA A 107 10.68 4.93 -10.07
N HIS A 108 10.51 4.09 -9.04
CA HIS A 108 10.98 2.72 -9.06
C HIS A 108 10.26 1.85 -10.10
N GLU A 109 8.95 2.03 -10.33
CA GLU A 109 8.25 1.33 -11.39
C GLU A 109 8.69 1.80 -12.79
N PHE A 110 8.99 3.10 -12.94
CA PHE A 110 9.40 3.69 -14.20
C PHE A 110 10.85 3.37 -14.59
N SER A 111 11.74 3.08 -13.64
CA SER A 111 13.14 2.67 -13.95
C SER A 111 13.21 1.39 -14.78
N ASN A 112 12.15 0.58 -14.78
CA ASN A 112 12.02 -0.63 -15.59
C ASN A 112 11.41 -0.37 -16.99
N VAL A 113 11.06 0.87 -17.34
CA VAL A 113 10.43 1.24 -18.62
C VAL A 113 11.49 1.67 -19.62
N GLY A 114 11.88 0.76 -20.52
CA GLY A 114 12.87 1.05 -21.57
C GLY A 114 12.27 1.05 -22.98
N SER A 115 11.58 -0.01 -23.35
CA SER A 115 11.13 -0.24 -24.73
C SER A 115 9.86 0.56 -25.08
N TYR A 116 9.58 0.68 -26.39
CA TYR A 116 8.33 1.28 -26.87
C TYR A 116 7.08 0.54 -26.35
N LYS A 117 7.14 -0.79 -26.27
CA LYS A 117 6.07 -1.62 -25.69
C LYS A 117 5.85 -1.31 -24.21
N ASP A 118 6.94 -1.11 -23.44
CA ASP A 118 6.84 -0.75 -22.02
C ASP A 118 6.23 0.62 -21.82
N ARG A 119 6.52 1.58 -22.71
CA ARG A 119 5.90 2.91 -22.70
C ARG A 119 4.40 2.85 -22.96
N ILE A 120 3.95 2.05 -23.94
CA ILE A 120 2.51 1.83 -24.18
C ILE A 120 1.85 1.22 -22.94
N LYS A 121 2.47 0.17 -22.36
CA LYS A 121 1.98 -0.48 -21.13
C LYS A 121 1.94 0.50 -19.95
N TRP A 122 2.90 1.41 -19.87
CA TRP A 122 2.93 2.46 -18.86
C TRP A 122 1.76 3.43 -19.01
N VAL A 123 1.50 3.91 -20.23
CA VAL A 123 0.36 4.81 -20.52
C VAL A 123 -0.97 4.14 -20.22
N SER A 124 -1.17 2.89 -20.67
CA SER A 124 -2.41 2.16 -20.38
C SER A 124 -2.60 1.96 -18.88
N ARG A 125 -1.53 1.63 -18.14
CA ARG A 125 -1.56 1.55 -16.68
C ARG A 125 -1.88 2.89 -16.02
N ALA A 126 -1.33 3.99 -16.51
CA ALA A 126 -1.62 5.32 -15.99
C ALA A 126 -3.12 5.64 -16.14
N ILE A 127 -3.69 5.44 -17.34
CA ILE A 127 -5.13 5.63 -17.60
C ILE A 127 -5.96 4.74 -16.68
N ALA A 128 -5.62 3.47 -16.56
CA ALA A 128 -6.31 2.54 -15.65
C ALA A 128 -6.26 3.02 -14.20
N VAL A 129 -5.12 3.54 -13.73
CA VAL A 129 -5.01 4.15 -12.39
C VAL A 129 -5.92 5.36 -12.25
N GLY A 130 -5.98 6.24 -13.25
CA GLY A 130 -6.85 7.43 -13.24
C GLY A 130 -8.34 7.10 -13.21
N LEU A 131 -8.76 6.06 -13.92
CA LEU A 131 -10.16 5.60 -13.97
C LEU A 131 -10.54 4.66 -12.81
N SER A 132 -9.56 4.07 -12.11
CA SER A 132 -9.79 3.11 -11.03
C SER A 132 -10.72 3.57 -9.90
N PRO A 133 -10.84 4.87 -9.51
CA PRO A 133 -11.82 5.26 -8.50
C PRO A 133 -13.25 4.79 -8.79
N LEU A 134 -13.67 4.76 -10.06
CA LEU A 134 -15.01 4.31 -10.43
C LEU A 134 -15.27 2.84 -10.05
N GLY A 135 -14.27 1.98 -10.22
CA GLY A 135 -14.35 0.57 -9.83
C GLY A 135 -14.27 0.32 -8.32
N GLU A 136 -13.80 1.30 -7.55
CA GLU A 136 -13.66 1.21 -6.09
C GLU A 136 -14.93 1.67 -5.35
N ILE A 137 -15.94 2.19 -6.06
CA ILE A 137 -17.21 2.62 -5.47
C ILE A 137 -17.86 1.51 -4.62
N PRO A 138 -18.05 0.27 -5.12
CA PRO A 138 -18.66 -0.80 -4.33
C PRO A 138 -17.86 -1.11 -3.07
N LYS A 139 -16.52 -1.08 -3.15
CA LYS A 139 -15.64 -1.32 -2.00
C LYS A 139 -15.80 -0.25 -0.92
N VAL A 140 -15.87 1.02 -1.30
CA VAL A 140 -16.08 2.11 -0.33
C VAL A 140 -17.48 2.06 0.29
N LEU A 141 -18.51 1.72 -0.50
CA LEU A 141 -19.88 1.62 0.01
C LEU A 141 -20.05 0.46 1.00
N ASN A 142 -19.50 -0.71 0.67
CA ASN A 142 -19.63 -1.94 1.44
C ASN A 142 -18.56 -2.12 2.53
N SER A 143 -17.65 -1.16 2.72
CA SER A 143 -16.62 -1.26 3.74
C SER A 143 -17.22 -1.12 5.15
N ASP A 144 -16.84 -2.05 6.03
CA ASP A 144 -17.07 -2.01 7.48
C ASP A 144 -16.08 -1.09 8.22
N ARG A 145 -15.06 -0.58 7.51
CA ARG A 145 -14.00 0.25 8.09
C ARG A 145 -14.42 1.71 8.30
N VAL A 146 -15.48 2.17 7.64
CA VAL A 146 -16.00 3.55 7.72
C VAL A 146 -17.52 3.55 7.87
N THR A 147 -18.05 4.52 8.60
CA THR A 147 -19.48 4.64 8.90
C THR A 147 -20.08 5.94 8.38
N GLY A 148 -21.37 5.88 8.00
CA GLY A 148 -22.10 7.03 7.48
C GLY A 148 -21.66 7.53 6.09
N VAL A 149 -22.34 8.59 5.62
CA VAL A 149 -22.11 9.18 4.29
C VAL A 149 -20.90 10.10 4.28
N LYS A 150 -20.65 10.84 5.37
CA LYS A 150 -19.51 11.77 5.52
C LYS A 150 -18.18 11.04 5.32
N GLN A 151 -17.93 9.97 6.07
CA GLN A 151 -16.66 9.23 6.01
C GLN A 151 -16.46 8.56 4.64
N ARG A 152 -17.51 7.99 4.04
CA ARG A 152 -17.45 7.39 2.69
C ARG A 152 -17.10 8.43 1.62
N ARG A 153 -17.72 9.61 1.66
CA ARG A 153 -17.38 10.73 0.76
C ARG A 153 -15.93 11.18 0.94
N LEU A 154 -15.47 11.30 2.17
CA LEU A 154 -14.10 11.67 2.50
C LEU A 154 -13.08 10.63 2.00
N ALA A 155 -13.33 9.34 2.25
CA ALA A 155 -12.50 8.25 1.75
C ALA A 155 -12.42 8.24 0.22
N PHE A 156 -13.57 8.37 -0.45
CA PHE A 156 -13.66 8.36 -1.91
C PHE A 156 -12.98 9.59 -2.54
N ALA A 157 -13.16 10.78 -1.94
CA ALA A 157 -12.50 12.00 -2.39
C ALA A 157 -10.98 11.88 -2.25
N CYS A 158 -10.48 11.35 -1.13
CA CYS A 158 -9.06 11.11 -0.92
C CYS A 158 -8.50 10.07 -1.92
N LEU A 159 -9.18 8.93 -2.09
CA LEU A 159 -8.83 7.92 -3.10
C LEU A 159 -8.72 8.55 -4.49
N THR A 160 -9.73 9.32 -4.90
CA THR A 160 -9.75 10.00 -6.20
C THR A 160 -8.58 10.96 -6.33
N ARG A 161 -8.33 11.79 -5.31
CA ARG A 161 -7.19 12.72 -5.28
C ARG A 161 -5.85 11.99 -5.42
N ILE A 162 -5.66 10.86 -4.74
CA ILE A 162 -4.46 10.02 -4.84
C ILE A 162 -4.32 9.44 -6.25
N ARG A 163 -5.38 8.87 -6.82
CA ARG A 163 -5.34 8.24 -8.14
C ARG A 163 -5.09 9.25 -9.26
N LEU A 164 -5.69 10.43 -9.19
CA LEU A 164 -5.43 11.53 -10.13
C LEU A 164 -4.01 12.08 -9.98
N TYR A 165 -3.50 12.21 -8.74
CA TYR A 165 -2.11 12.60 -8.52
C TYR A 165 -1.15 11.59 -9.17
N ARG A 166 -1.34 10.29 -8.92
CA ARG A 166 -0.54 9.23 -9.52
C ARG A 166 -0.61 9.24 -11.04
N PHE A 167 -1.80 9.34 -11.62
CA PHE A 167 -1.98 9.46 -13.07
C PHE A 167 -1.16 10.62 -13.64
N ARG A 168 -1.28 11.82 -13.06
CA ARG A 168 -0.53 13.01 -13.49
C ARG A 168 0.98 12.80 -13.39
N LYS A 169 1.46 12.22 -12.29
CA LYS A 169 2.89 11.92 -12.09
C LYS A 169 3.41 10.88 -13.08
N MET A 170 2.64 9.82 -13.33
CA MET A 170 2.98 8.78 -14.32
C MET A 170 3.07 9.36 -15.74
N VAL A 171 2.18 10.27 -16.12
CA VAL A 171 2.26 10.98 -17.40
C VAL A 171 3.47 11.94 -17.41
N ALA A 172 3.71 12.66 -16.32
CA ALA A 172 4.81 13.62 -16.23
C ALA A 172 6.20 12.96 -16.38
N VAL A 173 6.44 11.78 -15.79
CA VAL A 173 7.72 11.07 -15.93
C VAL A 173 7.97 10.57 -17.35
N LEU A 174 6.90 10.25 -18.10
CA LEU A 174 7.00 9.87 -19.51
C LEU A 174 7.39 11.06 -20.40
N VAL A 175 6.79 12.23 -20.16
CA VAL A 175 7.08 13.48 -20.90
C VAL A 175 8.49 14.00 -20.59
N ARG A 176 8.93 13.88 -19.34
CA ARG A 176 10.28 14.29 -18.89
C ARG A 176 11.39 13.28 -19.23
N GLY A 177 11.06 12.18 -19.91
CA GLY A 177 11.88 10.99 -20.13
C GLY A 177 13.13 11.11 -21.01
N ASN A 178 13.95 12.15 -20.84
CA ASN A 178 15.40 12.04 -20.96
C ASN A 178 15.95 11.74 -19.55
N GLY A 179 15.98 10.44 -19.21
CA GLY A 179 16.16 9.89 -17.85
C GLY A 179 17.46 10.19 -17.08
N HIS A 180 18.31 11.11 -17.54
CA HIS A 180 19.52 11.51 -16.81
C HIS A 180 19.30 12.57 -15.71
N ALA A 181 18.17 13.29 -15.73
CA ALA A 181 17.98 14.45 -14.84
C ALA A 181 17.37 14.12 -13.46
N LEU A 182 16.83 12.90 -13.26
CA LEU A 182 16.12 12.56 -12.02
C LEU A 182 16.93 11.73 -11.02
N SER A 183 17.98 11.02 -11.43
CA SER A 183 18.92 10.37 -10.49
C SER A 183 19.91 11.37 -9.89
N GLY A 184 20.29 12.42 -10.63
CA GLY A 184 21.24 13.45 -10.16
C GLY A 184 20.68 14.43 -9.12
N ALA A 185 19.36 14.51 -8.96
CA ALA A 185 18.72 15.38 -7.97
C ALA A 185 18.55 14.74 -6.59
N TRP A 186 18.84 13.44 -6.44
CA TRP A 186 18.66 12.69 -5.20
C TRP A 186 19.97 12.44 -4.43
N ASN A 187 21.13 12.75 -5.02
CA ASN A 187 22.45 12.64 -4.40
C ASN A 187 22.94 13.95 -3.74
N ARG A 188 22.02 14.82 -3.32
CA ARG A 188 22.35 15.97 -2.47
C ARG A 188 21.35 16.07 -1.33
N GLU A 189 21.63 15.32 -0.26
CA GLU A 189 21.71 15.77 1.14
C GLU A 189 22.09 14.57 2.02
#